data_AF-A0A962RNW4-F1
#
_entry.id   AF-A0A962RNW4-F1
#
_cell.length_a   1.000
_cell.length_b   1.000
_cell.length_c   1.000
_cell.angle_alpha   90.00
_cell.angle_beta   90.00
_cell.angle_gamma   90.00
#
_symmetry.space_group_name_H-M   'P 1'
#
loop_
_entity.id
_entity.type
_entity.pdbx_description
1 polymer ?
#
loop_
_entity_poly.entity_id
_entity_poly.type
_entity_poly.pdbx_seq_one_letter_code
_entity_poly.pdbx_strand_id
1 'polypeptide(L)'
;MPAIRTAPSGYPITHVERCAAIGTERHLEQALIESEDSTRVNTTYVERLNLMLRQSTACLHRHASTHARCEQKLDHQLELARCYYNFARPHHGSRFGSEPRTAAMVSGLA
;
A
#
# COMPACT_ATOMS: atom_id res chain seq x y z
N MET A 1 -18.00 10.24 -5.00
CA MET A 1 -16.99 9.17 -4.97
C MET A 1 -17.08 8.41 -6.28
N PRO A 2 -16.03 8.33 -7.11
CA PRO A 2 -16.07 7.48 -8.29
C PRO A 2 -16.09 6.01 -7.85
N ALA A 3 -17.05 5.23 -8.38
CA ALA A 3 -17.12 3.81 -8.11
C ALA A 3 -15.89 3.11 -8.74
N ILE A 4 -15.12 2.39 -7.93
CA ILE A 4 -14.05 1.53 -8.42
C ILE A 4 -14.70 0.48 -9.31
N ARG A 5 -14.49 0.57 -10.63
CA ARG A 5 -14.99 -0.42 -11.58
C ARG A 5 -14.17 -1.71 -11.41
N THR A 6 -14.67 -2.64 -10.60
CA THR A 6 -14.13 -3.99 -10.52
C THR A 6 -14.69 -4.83 -11.66
N ALA A 7 -13.80 -5.47 -12.43
CA ALA A 7 -14.20 -6.45 -13.42
C ALA A 7 -14.78 -7.70 -12.70
N PRO A 8 -15.85 -8.32 -13.22
CA PRO A 8 -16.35 -9.59 -12.70
C PRO A 8 -15.27 -10.68 -12.87
N SER A 9 -15.12 -11.49 -11.82
CA SER A 9 -14.16 -12.60 -11.78
C SER A 9 -14.38 -13.57 -12.95
N GLY A 10 -13.34 -13.76 -13.78
CA GLY A 10 -13.34 -14.74 -14.88
C GLY A 10 -13.03 -14.19 -16.27
N TYR A 11 -13.05 -12.87 -16.47
CA TYR A 11 -12.74 -12.24 -17.76
C TYR A 11 -11.30 -11.71 -17.80
N PRO A 12 -10.62 -11.76 -18.97
CA PRO A 12 -9.31 -11.15 -19.13
C PRO A 12 -9.40 -9.63 -18.93
N ILE A 13 -8.41 -9.04 -18.26
CA ILE A 13 -8.29 -7.59 -18.13
C ILE A 13 -7.97 -7.03 -19.52
N THR A 14 -8.92 -6.28 -20.10
CA THR A 14 -8.78 -5.70 -21.45
C THR A 14 -8.25 -4.27 -21.44
N HIS A 15 -8.50 -3.53 -20.36
CA HIS A 15 -8.10 -2.13 -20.24
C HIS A 15 -7.82 -1.75 -18.79
N VAL A 16 -6.87 -0.84 -18.59
CA VAL A 16 -6.50 -0.30 -17.28
C VAL A 16 -6.49 1.22 -17.37
N GLU A 17 -7.41 1.87 -16.67
CA GLU A 17 -7.44 3.33 -16.50
C GLU A 17 -6.91 3.71 -15.12
N ARG A 18 -6.19 4.84 -15.06
CA ARG A 18 -5.76 5.45 -13.81
C ARG A 18 -6.61 6.69 -13.57
N CYS A 19 -7.35 6.69 -12.47
CA CYS A 19 -8.22 7.80 -12.08
C CYS A 19 -7.96 8.17 -10.62
N ALA A 20 -7.94 9.47 -10.32
CA ALA A 20 -7.92 9.95 -8.94
C ALA A 20 -9.24 9.57 -8.25
N ALA A 21 -9.19 8.60 -7.32
CA ALA A 21 -10.36 8.16 -6.57
C ALA A 21 -10.63 9.05 -5.34
N ILE A 22 -9.56 9.58 -4.74
CA ILE A 22 -9.57 10.42 -3.54
C ILE A 22 -8.61 11.59 -3.79
N GLY A 23 -9.01 12.79 -3.35
CA GLY A 23 -8.25 14.02 -3.56
C GLY A 23 -8.50 14.66 -4.91
N THR A 24 -7.64 15.61 -5.28
CA THR A 24 -7.72 16.39 -6.53
C THR A 24 -6.41 16.28 -7.30
N GLU A 25 -6.47 16.30 -8.63
CA GLU A 25 -5.27 16.20 -9.49
C GLU A 25 -4.20 17.23 -9.13
N ARG A 26 -4.60 18.48 -8.87
CA ARG A 26 -3.69 19.55 -8.43
C ARG A 26 -2.91 19.20 -7.16
N HIS A 27 -3.52 18.50 -6.21
CA HIS A 27 -2.83 18.08 -4.98
C HIS A 27 -1.85 16.94 -5.28
N LEU A 28 -2.19 16.06 -6.20
CA LEU A 28 -1.27 15.00 -6.65
C LEU A 28 -0.07 15.60 -7.38
N GLU A 29 -0.29 16.53 -8.30
CA GLU A 29 0.77 17.25 -9.02
C GLU A 29 1.71 17.98 -8.05
N GLN A 30 1.14 18.73 -7.10
CA GLN A 30 1.93 19.42 -6.07
C GLN A 30 2.74 18.43 -5.22
N ALA A 31 2.14 17.34 -4.77
CA ALA A 31 2.83 16.31 -3.99
C ALA A 31 3.95 15.62 -4.79
N LEU A 32 3.80 15.46 -6.11
CA LEU A 32 4.85 14.92 -6.99
C LEU A 32 5.99 15.92 -7.22
N ILE A 33 5.71 17.22 -7.19
CA ILE A 33 6.74 18.28 -7.27
C ILE A 33 7.53 18.35 -5.96
N GLU A 34 6.84 18.27 -4.82
CA GLU A 34 7.44 18.28 -3.48
C GLU A 34 8.09 16.95 -3.10
N SER A 35 7.76 15.87 -3.82
CA SER A 35 8.29 14.53 -3.60
C SER A 35 9.79 14.47 -3.83
N GLU A 36 10.52 14.16 -2.76
CA GLU A 36 11.96 14.02 -2.79
C GLU A 36 12.43 12.72 -3.51
N ASP A 37 11.57 11.71 -3.63
CA ASP A 37 11.94 10.35 -4.03
C ASP A 37 11.64 10.03 -5.50
N SER A 38 10.58 10.63 -6.08
CA SER A 38 10.19 10.34 -7.46
C SER A 38 9.29 11.42 -8.08
N THR A 39 9.45 11.61 -9.39
CA THR A 39 8.57 12.42 -10.25
C THR A 39 7.31 11.67 -10.70
N ARG A 40 7.15 10.41 -10.29
CA ARG A 40 6.00 9.56 -10.57
C ARG A 40 5.45 9.01 -9.26
N VAL A 41 4.17 8.64 -9.26
CA VAL A 41 3.56 7.94 -8.13
C VAL A 41 4.33 6.65 -7.86
N ASN A 42 5.02 6.61 -6.72
CA ASN A 42 5.80 5.46 -6.28
C ASN A 42 4.86 4.46 -5.57
N THR A 43 4.75 3.26 -6.12
CA THR A 43 3.93 2.17 -5.55
C THR A 43 4.74 1.14 -4.75
N THR A 44 6.06 1.28 -4.67
CA THR A 44 6.95 0.29 -4.05
C THR A 44 6.62 0.07 -2.57
N TYR A 45 6.24 1.11 -1.84
CA TYR A 45 5.83 0.99 -0.43
C TYR A 45 4.56 0.15 -0.27
N VAL A 46 3.50 0.45 -1.04
CA VAL A 46 2.25 -0.32 -0.97
C VAL A 46 2.42 -1.74 -1.49
N GLU A 47 3.26 -1.97 -2.50
CA GLU A 47 3.60 -3.30 -3.00
C GLU A 47 4.33 -4.13 -1.94
N ARG A 48 5.33 -3.56 -1.27
CA ARG A 48 6.08 -4.23 -0.20
C ARG A 48 5.20 -4.50 1.02
N LEU A 49 4.34 -3.56 1.40
CA LEU A 49 3.33 -3.76 2.45
C LEU A 49 2.41 -4.93 2.07
N ASN A 50 1.85 -4.92 0.85
CA ASN A 50 0.98 -6.00 0.38
C ASN A 50 1.66 -7.37 0.39
N LEU A 51 2.94 -7.43 0.00
CA LEU A 51 3.71 -8.66 0.08
C LEU A 51 3.87 -9.13 1.54
N MET A 52 4.22 -8.23 2.45
CA MET A 52 4.36 -8.54 3.88
C MET A 52 3.03 -9.04 4.47
N LEU A 53 1.91 -8.39 4.16
CA LEU A 53 0.58 -8.82 4.61
C LEU A 53 0.28 -10.26 4.14
N ARG A 54 0.56 -10.59 2.87
CA ARG A 54 0.38 -11.94 2.33
C ARG A 54 1.33 -12.99 2.94
N GLN A 55 2.51 -12.57 3.39
CA GLN A 55 3.48 -13.45 4.06
C GLN A 55 3.12 -13.66 5.54
N SER A 56 2.55 -12.65 6.20
CA SER A 56 2.19 -12.69 7.63
C SER A 56 0.88 -13.43 7.91
N THR A 57 -0.04 -13.47 6.95
CA THR A 57 -1.40 -13.97 7.16
C THR A 57 -1.72 -15.10 6.18
N ALA A 58 -1.94 -16.31 6.69
CA ALA A 58 -2.15 -17.51 5.88
C ALA A 58 -3.34 -17.39 4.91
N CYS A 59 -4.46 -16.78 5.32
CA CYS A 59 -5.64 -16.64 4.47
C CYS A 59 -5.49 -15.60 3.34
N LEU A 60 -4.43 -14.79 3.37
CA LEU A 60 -4.09 -13.85 2.30
C LEU A 60 -3.06 -14.41 1.32
N HIS A 61 -2.55 -15.63 1.57
CA HIS A 61 -1.62 -16.26 0.67
C HIS A 61 -2.27 -16.58 -0.68
N ARG A 62 -1.49 -16.48 -1.76
CA ARG A 62 -2.00 -16.80 -3.10
C ARG A 62 -2.33 -18.29 -3.15
N HIS A 63 -3.54 -18.64 -3.61
CA HIS A 63 -4.03 -20.03 -3.61
C HIS A 63 -4.06 -20.69 -2.21
N ALA A 64 -4.26 -19.91 -1.14
CA ALA A 64 -4.45 -20.47 0.19
C ALA A 64 -5.72 -21.35 0.24
N SER A 65 -5.62 -22.49 0.91
CA SER A 65 -6.77 -23.30 1.35
C SER A 65 -7.39 -22.80 2.67
N THR A 66 -6.79 -21.77 3.27
CA THR A 66 -7.24 -21.17 4.53
C THR A 66 -8.08 -19.94 4.26
N HIS A 67 -9.18 -19.79 5.00
CA HIS A 67 -10.11 -18.67 4.88
C HIS A 67 -10.21 -17.89 6.19
N ALA A 68 -10.44 -16.58 6.08
CA ALA A 68 -10.74 -15.76 7.22
C ALA A 68 -12.11 -16.16 7.79
N ARG A 69 -12.13 -16.62 9.04
CA ARG A 69 -13.36 -17.07 9.72
C ARG A 69 -14.15 -15.92 10.36
N CYS A 70 -13.50 -14.80 10.58
CA CYS A 70 -14.08 -13.59 11.15
C CYS A 70 -13.38 -12.39 10.54
N GLU A 71 -14.16 -11.52 9.90
CA GLU A 71 -13.67 -10.32 9.23
C GLU A 71 -13.03 -9.33 10.21
N GLN A 72 -13.66 -9.10 11.36
CA GLN A 72 -13.13 -8.22 12.42
C GLN A 72 -11.76 -8.69 12.91
N LYS A 73 -11.58 -10.00 13.09
CA LYS A 73 -10.29 -10.56 13.51
C LYS A 73 -9.22 -10.36 12.43
N LEU A 74 -9.56 -10.58 11.17
CA LEU A 74 -8.64 -10.33 10.06
C LEU A 74 -8.28 -8.84 10.00
N ASP A 75 -9.25 -7.95 10.17
CA ASP A 75 -9.04 -6.51 10.13
C ASP A 75 -8.08 -6.05 11.25
N HIS A 76 -8.27 -6.52 12.49
CA HIS A 76 -7.34 -6.25 13.58
C HIS A 76 -5.92 -6.79 13.32
N GLN A 77 -5.78 -7.97 12.72
CA GLN A 77 -4.47 -8.51 12.35
C GLN A 77 -3.79 -7.66 11.28
N LEU A 78 -4.56 -7.21 10.28
CA LEU A 78 -4.08 -6.34 9.22
C LEU A 78 -3.65 -4.98 9.75
N GLU A 79 -4.41 -4.38 10.66
CA GLU A 79 -4.08 -3.11 11.29
C GLU A 79 -2.78 -3.20 12.11
N LEU A 80 -2.61 -4.25 12.91
CA LEU A 80 -1.36 -4.45 13.65
C LEU A 80 -0.15 -4.57 12.71
N ALA A 81 -0.30 -5.31 11.60
CA ALA A 81 0.75 -5.45 10.61
C ALA A 81 1.06 -4.13 9.88
N ARG A 82 0.03 -3.33 9.56
CA ARG A 82 0.17 -1.97 9.00
C ARG A 82 0.91 -1.05 9.97
N CYS A 83 0.53 -1.03 11.24
CA CYS A 83 1.20 -0.25 12.28
C CYS A 83 2.67 -0.64 12.42
N TYR A 84 2.95 -1.94 12.51
CA TYR A 84 4.32 -2.44 12.59
C TYR A 84 5.17 -2.01 11.38
N TYR A 85 4.63 -2.15 10.16
CA TYR A 85 5.35 -1.77 8.93
C TYR A 85 5.62 -0.27 8.83
N ASN A 86 4.64 0.55 9.22
CA ASN A 86 4.71 2.01 9.06
C ASN A 86 5.53 2.69 10.15
N PHE A 87 5.44 2.22 11.39
CA PHE A 87 6.01 2.91 12.56
C PHE A 87 7.17 2.19 13.23
N ALA A 88 7.24 0.86 13.16
CA ALA A 88 8.24 0.10 13.91
C ALA A 88 9.37 -0.47 13.03
N ARG A 89 9.09 -0.75 11.75
CA ARG A 89 10.07 -1.35 10.84
C ARG A 89 10.82 -0.29 10.05
N PRO A 90 12.14 -0.11 10.24
CA PRO A 90 12.91 0.77 9.40
C PRO A 90 13.12 0.17 7.99
N HIS A 91 13.15 1.01 6.97
CA HIS A 91 13.28 0.60 5.58
C HIS A 91 14.63 1.05 5.00
N HIS A 92 15.55 0.10 4.81
CA HIS A 92 16.92 0.36 4.30
C HIS A 92 17.01 0.60 2.78
N GLY A 93 15.97 1.16 2.17
CA GLY A 93 15.86 1.23 0.70
C GLY A 93 15.44 2.59 0.13
N SER A 94 15.22 3.60 0.97
CA SER A 94 15.04 4.97 0.46
C SER A 94 16.41 5.55 0.14
N ARG A 95 16.53 6.28 -0.97
CA ARG A 95 17.77 6.95 -1.42
C ARG A 95 18.32 8.01 -0.45
N PHE A 96 17.71 8.15 0.73
CA PHE A 96 17.92 9.26 1.65
C PHE A 96 18.62 8.81 2.93
N GLY A 97 19.92 9.08 2.97
CA GLY A 97 20.73 9.07 4.17
C GLY A 97 21.13 7.68 4.68
N SER A 98 22.15 7.67 5.53
CA SER A 98 22.61 6.44 6.20
C SER A 98 21.71 6.04 7.38
N GLU A 99 20.76 6.90 7.77
CA GLU A 99 19.88 6.68 8.91
C GLU A 99 18.61 5.92 8.51
N PRO A 100 18.28 4.84 9.23
CA PRO A 100 17.12 4.02 8.92
C PRO A 100 15.82 4.76 9.31
N ARG A 101 15.00 5.11 8.32
CA ARG A 101 13.67 5.74 8.52
C ARG A 101 12.55 4.72 8.35
N THR A 102 11.46 4.92 9.09
CA THR A 102 10.22 4.16 8.92
C THR A 102 9.36 4.80 7.83
N ALA A 103 8.34 4.10 7.33
CA ALA A 103 7.51 4.63 6.23
C ALA A 103 6.73 5.89 6.66
N ALA A 104 6.29 5.94 7.93
CA ALA A 104 5.66 7.12 8.51
C ALA A 104 6.61 8.34 8.52
N MET A 105 7.87 8.14 8.91
CA MET A 105 8.87 9.21 8.90
C MET A 105 9.15 9.73 7.48
N VAL A 106 9.17 8.84 6.47
CA VAL A 106 9.32 9.24 5.06
C VAL A 106 8.11 10.02 4.57
N SER A 107 6.91 9.72 5.07
CA SER A 107 5.69 10.46 4.75
C SER A 107 5.47 11.71 5.62
N GLY A 108 6.45 12.13 6.43
CA GLY A 108 6.34 13.30 7.30
C GLY A 108 5.40 13.14 8.50
N LEU A 109 5.02 11.90 8.83
CA LEU A 109 4.25 11.57 10.03
C LEU A 109 5.25 11.21 11.14
N ALA A 110 5.40 12.10 12.13
CA ALA A 110 6.26 11.92 13.30
C ALA A 110 5.43 11.81 14.59
#